data_AF-D7VJV0-F1
#
_entry.id   AF-D7VJV0-F1
#
_cell.length_a   1.000
_cell.length_b   1.000
_cell.length_c   1.000
_cell.angle_alpha   90.00
_cell.angle_beta   90.00
_cell.angle_gamma   90.00
#
_symmetry.space_group_name_H-M   'P 1'
#
loop_
_entity.id
_entity.type
_entity.pdbx_description
1 polymer ?
#
loop_
_entity_poly.entity_id
_entity_poly.type
_entity_poly.pdbx_seq_one_letter_code
_entity_poly.pdbx_strand_id
1 'polypeptide(L)'
;MMKKYYIYILLFICILCQFRVYGQKANVVVEKVKCNINKEGYFLRINITKGSEKYIRETKDYFMQSVFEKNINDQDVLEVMKQLIPCFEDISLSCQDVKKYYINSTQLDFQDMPEPKSKNYTIAVDAMFAINRLVFNAGLHKISTFPVMFDSKTMKEVNSNPEKVSHMARRYKMWYKLLENELETKGKINWYNNKVVRYLNQGTVKWWDMILVEKGIRASL
;
A
#
# COMPACT_ATOMS: atom_id res chain seq x y z
N MET A 1 27.96 4.51 50.48
CA MET A 1 27.92 5.36 49.26
C MET A 1 27.92 4.57 47.95
N MET A 2 28.64 3.44 47.82
CA MET A 2 28.73 2.67 46.56
C MET A 2 27.42 2.07 46.02
N LYS A 3 26.46 1.69 46.87
CA LYS A 3 25.19 1.06 46.43
C LYS A 3 24.31 1.97 45.55
N LYS A 4 24.39 3.30 45.70
CA LYS A 4 23.60 4.24 44.88
C LYS A 4 24.12 4.32 43.44
N TYR A 5 25.43 4.24 43.23
CA TYR A 5 26.05 4.29 41.90
C TYR A 5 25.70 3.07 41.04
N TYR A 6 25.62 1.87 41.63
CA TYR A 6 25.20 0.67 40.91
C TYR A 6 23.77 0.77 40.37
N ILE A 7 22.85 1.41 41.11
CA ILE A 7 21.47 1.63 40.67
C ILE A 7 21.43 2.57 39.46
N TYR A 8 22.21 3.66 39.48
CA TYR A 8 22.30 4.58 38.34
C TYR A 8 22.95 3.93 37.11
N ILE A 9 23.98 3.09 37.30
CA ILE A 9 24.61 2.34 36.21
C ILE A 9 23.64 1.31 35.62
N LEU A 10 22.88 0.58 36.44
CA LEU A 10 21.85 -0.35 35.97
C LEU A 10 20.72 0.36 35.20
N LEU A 11 20.25 1.51 35.69
CA LEU A 11 19.27 2.34 34.99
C LEU A 11 19.81 2.83 33.64
N PHE A 12 21.05 3.30 33.61
CA PHE A 12 21.70 3.77 32.38
C PHE A 12 21.86 2.64 31.35
N ILE A 13 22.26 1.44 31.79
CA ILE A 13 22.36 0.25 30.93
C ILE A 13 20.98 -0.16 30.41
N CYS A 14 19.94 -0.20 31.26
CA CYS A 14 18.58 -0.51 30.83
C CYS A 14 18.05 0.48 29.79
N ILE A 15 18.30 1.78 29.99
CA ILE A 15 17.95 2.83 29.03
C ILE A 15 18.68 2.61 27.70
N LEU A 16 19.99 2.33 27.72
CA LEU A 16 20.77 2.04 26.51
C LEU A 16 20.32 0.76 25.79
N CYS A 17 19.88 -0.26 26.52
CA CYS A 17 19.33 -1.49 25.94
C CYS A 17 17.99 -1.23 25.24
N GLN A 18 17.13 -0.36 25.77
CA GLN A 18 15.87 0.01 25.12
C GLN A 18 16.11 0.79 23.81
N PHE A 19 17.12 1.67 23.76
CA PHE A 19 17.46 2.38 22.52
C PHE A 19 17.94 1.46 21.38
N ARG A 20 18.62 0.34 21.70
CA ARG A 20 19.09 -0.61 20.66
C ARG A 20 17.95 -1.30 19.92
N VAL A 21 16.84 -1.61 20.60
CA VAL A 21 15.69 -2.27 19.97
C VAL A 21 14.90 -1.26 19.11
N TYR A 22 14.73 -0.03 19.59
CA TYR A 22 14.06 1.04 18.84
C TYR A 22 14.86 1.53 17.61
N GLY A 23 16.18 1.40 17.63
CA GLY A 23 17.07 1.83 16.53
C GLY A 23 17.30 0.82 15.41
N GLN A 24 16.77 -0.42 15.50
CA GLN A 24 16.90 -1.39 14.42
C GLN A 24 16.00 -1.01 13.25
N LYS A 25 16.57 -0.90 12.04
CA LYS A 25 15.79 -0.73 10.81
C LYS A 25 15.04 -2.03 10.50
N ALA A 26 13.79 -1.92 10.04
CA ALA A 26 13.10 -3.09 9.49
C ALA A 26 13.88 -3.66 8.30
N ASN A 27 14.02 -4.98 8.27
CA ASN A 27 14.41 -5.71 7.07
C ASN A 27 13.13 -6.04 6.29
N VAL A 28 13.02 -5.50 5.09
CA VAL A 28 11.89 -5.75 4.19
C VAL A 28 12.36 -6.52 2.97
N VAL A 29 11.68 -7.63 2.68
CA VAL A 29 11.90 -8.42 1.47
C VAL A 29 10.56 -8.59 0.74
N VAL A 30 10.56 -8.28 -0.55
CA VAL A 30 9.42 -8.51 -1.44
C VAL A 30 9.76 -9.66 -2.39
N GLU A 31 8.99 -10.73 -2.29
CA GLU A 31 9.14 -11.94 -3.11
C GLU A 31 7.99 -12.05 -4.10
N LYS A 32 8.31 -12.30 -5.37
CA LYS A 32 7.32 -12.71 -6.37
C LYS A 32 7.12 -14.21 -6.30
N VAL A 33 5.92 -14.65 -5.96
CA VAL A 33 5.59 -16.07 -5.72
C VAL A 33 4.60 -16.56 -6.77
N LYS A 34 4.90 -17.68 -7.43
CA LYS A 34 3.97 -18.34 -8.35
C LYS A 34 2.73 -18.86 -7.63
N CYS A 35 1.58 -18.79 -8.27
CA CYS A 35 0.31 -19.25 -7.71
C CYS A 35 -0.70 -19.61 -8.80
N ASN A 36 -1.72 -20.36 -8.39
CA ASN A 36 -2.87 -20.73 -9.21
C ASN A 36 -4.15 -20.65 -8.35
N ILE A 37 -4.58 -19.43 -7.99
CA ILE A 37 -5.74 -19.21 -7.10
C ILE A 37 -7.02 -19.11 -7.91
N ASN A 38 -7.07 -18.18 -8.85
CA ASN A 38 -8.13 -18.13 -9.86
C ASN A 38 -7.61 -18.46 -11.26
N LYS A 39 -6.31 -18.22 -11.48
CA LYS A 39 -5.59 -18.53 -12.72
C LYS A 39 -4.09 -18.64 -12.42
N GLU A 40 -3.34 -19.19 -13.36
CA GLU A 40 -1.89 -19.18 -13.29
C GLU A 40 -1.34 -17.75 -13.31
N GLY A 41 -0.43 -17.44 -12.39
CA GLY A 41 0.18 -16.13 -12.29
C GLY A 41 1.06 -16.02 -11.05
N TYR A 42 1.11 -14.81 -10.51
CA TYR A 42 1.98 -14.48 -9.38
C TYR A 42 1.23 -13.65 -8.32
N PHE A 43 1.78 -13.60 -7.12
CA PHE A 43 1.45 -12.60 -6.11
C PHE A 43 2.75 -12.11 -5.45
N LEU A 44 2.68 -11.00 -4.73
CA LEU A 44 3.80 -10.46 -3.96
C LEU A 44 3.64 -10.84 -2.49
N ARG A 45 4.68 -11.46 -1.92
CA ARG A 45 4.82 -11.65 -0.47
C ARG A 45 5.79 -10.60 0.06
N ILE A 46 5.34 -9.84 1.03
CA ILE A 46 6.09 -8.78 1.69
C ILE A 46 6.39 -9.27 3.10
N ASN A 47 7.65 -9.61 3.35
CA ASN A 47 8.15 -10.02 4.66
C ASN A 47 8.83 -8.82 5.32
N ILE A 48 8.34 -8.42 6.50
CA ILE A 48 8.89 -7.33 7.29
C ILE A 48 9.38 -7.92 8.61
N THR A 49 10.67 -7.79 8.91
CA THR A 49 11.26 -8.27 10.16
C THR A 49 11.89 -7.11 10.91
N LYS A 50 11.53 -6.94 12.18
CA LYS A 50 12.09 -5.89 13.05
C LYS A 50 12.27 -6.42 14.47
N GLY A 51 13.51 -6.49 14.94
CA GLY A 51 13.83 -7.20 16.18
C GLY A 51 13.39 -8.67 16.10
N SER A 52 12.58 -9.11 17.06
CA SER A 52 11.98 -10.45 17.10
C SER A 52 10.64 -10.56 16.37
N GLU A 53 10.09 -9.45 15.89
CA GLU A 53 8.76 -9.43 15.26
C GLU A 53 8.85 -9.67 13.76
N LYS A 54 7.89 -10.43 13.24
CA LYS A 54 7.75 -10.75 11.82
C LYS A 54 6.33 -10.49 11.36
N TYR A 55 6.21 -9.68 10.32
CA TYR A 55 4.95 -9.35 9.68
C TYR A 55 4.99 -9.86 8.24
N ILE A 56 4.00 -10.65 7.85
CA ILE A 56 3.86 -11.16 6.48
C ILE A 56 2.59 -10.56 5.90
N ARG A 57 2.69 -10.11 4.66
CA ARG A 57 1.61 -9.51 3.89
C ARG A 57 1.65 -10.11 2.48
N GLU A 58 0.54 -10.61 1.99
CA GLU A 58 0.48 -11.28 0.68
C GLU A 58 -0.58 -10.61 -0.18
N THR A 59 -0.23 -10.15 -1.38
CA THR A 59 -1.18 -9.40 -2.25
C THR A 59 -2.30 -10.27 -2.81
N LYS A 60 -2.16 -11.60 -2.71
CA LYS A 60 -3.27 -12.51 -2.98
C LYS A 60 -4.43 -12.36 -1.98
N ASP A 61 -4.20 -11.70 -0.84
CA ASP A 61 -5.24 -11.34 0.11
C ASP A 61 -5.63 -9.87 -0.09
N TYR A 62 -6.82 -9.63 -0.66
CA TYR A 62 -7.34 -8.27 -0.82
C TYR A 62 -7.59 -7.57 0.52
N PHE A 63 -7.60 -8.28 1.64
CA PHE A 63 -7.83 -7.76 2.99
C PHE A 63 -6.54 -7.64 3.81
N MET A 64 -5.40 -7.65 3.12
CA MET A 64 -4.08 -7.43 3.70
C MET A 64 -4.08 -6.28 4.71
N GLN A 65 -3.68 -6.59 5.95
CA GLN A 65 -3.62 -5.65 7.05
C GLN A 65 -2.60 -4.53 6.79
N SER A 66 -2.83 -3.36 7.41
CA SER A 66 -1.91 -2.23 7.34
C SER A 66 -0.50 -2.59 7.81
N VAL A 67 0.50 -1.82 7.37
CA VAL A 67 1.88 -1.89 7.87
C VAL A 67 2.08 -1.10 9.17
N PHE A 68 1.14 -0.23 9.57
CA PHE A 68 1.22 0.52 10.83
C PHE A 68 0.96 -0.37 12.04
N GLU A 69 1.99 -1.09 12.45
CA GLU A 69 2.05 -1.93 13.64
C GLU A 69 2.79 -1.21 14.77
N LYS A 70 2.63 -1.68 16.02
CA LYS A 70 3.15 -1.01 17.22
C LYS A 70 4.62 -0.58 17.12
N ASN A 71 5.47 -1.38 16.47
CA ASN A 71 6.91 -1.13 16.39
C ASN A 71 7.37 -0.66 15.00
N ILE A 72 6.46 -0.45 14.05
CA ILE A 72 6.78 0.01 12.70
C ILE A 72 6.67 1.53 12.63
N ASN A 73 7.72 2.21 12.17
CA ASN A 73 7.77 3.66 12.05
C ASN A 73 7.78 4.12 10.57
N ASP A 74 7.77 5.44 10.35
CA ASP A 74 7.74 6.04 9.00
C ASP A 74 8.88 5.57 8.09
N GLN A 75 10.08 5.38 8.65
CA GLN A 75 11.24 4.89 7.90
C GLN A 75 11.04 3.45 7.41
N ASP A 76 10.44 2.61 8.25
CA ASP A 76 10.14 1.21 7.90
C ASP A 76 9.05 1.14 6.82
N VAL A 77 8.02 2.00 6.90
CA VAL A 77 6.97 2.08 5.87
C VAL A 77 7.57 2.53 4.53
N LEU A 78 8.48 3.52 4.53
CA LEU A 78 9.21 3.91 3.32
C LEU A 78 10.05 2.77 2.77
N GLU A 79 10.70 1.97 3.61
CA GLU A 79 11.45 0.80 3.15
C GLU A 79 10.52 -0.22 2.47
N VAL A 80 9.30 -0.43 3.00
CA VAL A 80 8.29 -1.26 2.32
C VAL A 80 7.92 -0.71 0.94
N MET A 81 7.65 0.59 0.84
CA MET A 81 7.35 1.22 -0.46
C MET A 81 8.53 1.07 -1.43
N LYS A 82 9.75 1.30 -0.95
CA LYS A 82 10.98 1.21 -1.73
C LYS A 82 11.18 -0.19 -2.31
N GLN A 83 10.94 -1.24 -1.53
CA GLN A 83 11.05 -2.62 -2.00
C GLN A 83 9.94 -3.02 -2.99
N LEU A 84 8.80 -2.32 -3.00
CA LEU A 84 7.72 -2.54 -3.97
C LEU A 84 7.94 -1.79 -5.30
N ILE A 85 8.68 -0.68 -5.32
CA ILE A 85 8.92 0.14 -6.52
C ILE A 85 9.48 -0.66 -7.72
N PRO A 86 10.45 -1.59 -7.55
CA PRO A 86 10.95 -2.40 -8.66
C PRO A 86 9.86 -3.23 -9.35
N CYS A 87 8.78 -3.57 -8.66
CA CYS A 87 7.67 -4.34 -9.22
C CYS A 87 6.78 -3.53 -10.16
N PHE A 88 6.91 -2.19 -10.22
CA PHE A 88 6.04 -1.32 -11.03
C PHE A 88 6.22 -1.47 -12.54
N GLU A 89 7.26 -2.20 -12.97
CA GLU A 89 7.52 -2.51 -14.37
C GLU A 89 7.24 -3.98 -14.69
N ASP A 90 6.80 -4.78 -13.71
CA ASP A 90 6.51 -6.19 -13.89
C ASP A 90 5.13 -6.40 -14.55
N ILE A 91 5.17 -6.82 -15.81
CA ILE A 91 3.98 -7.11 -16.63
C ILE A 91 3.42 -8.52 -16.42
N SER A 92 4.06 -9.34 -15.58
CA SER A 92 3.53 -10.67 -15.24
C SER A 92 2.12 -10.54 -14.65
N LEU A 93 1.23 -11.48 -14.95
CA LEU A 93 -0.13 -11.43 -14.45
C LEU A 93 -0.21 -11.81 -12.96
N SER A 94 -1.05 -11.10 -12.22
CA SER A 94 -1.49 -11.54 -10.89
C SER A 94 -2.34 -12.80 -11.01
N CYS A 95 -2.22 -13.74 -10.09
CA CYS A 95 -3.10 -14.93 -10.05
C CYS A 95 -4.47 -14.68 -9.40
N GLN A 96 -4.70 -13.46 -8.89
CA GLN A 96 -5.97 -13.03 -8.35
C GLN A 96 -6.84 -12.37 -9.43
N ASP A 97 -8.15 -12.52 -9.26
CA ASP A 97 -9.16 -11.90 -10.10
C ASP A 97 -9.87 -10.77 -9.36
N VAL A 98 -10.18 -9.68 -10.07
CA VAL A 98 -11.11 -8.68 -9.54
C VAL A 98 -12.54 -9.21 -9.70
N LYS A 99 -13.10 -9.75 -8.61
CA LYS A 99 -14.42 -10.42 -8.64
C LYS A 99 -15.59 -9.44 -8.59
N LYS A 100 -15.53 -8.46 -7.69
CA LYS A 100 -16.59 -7.46 -7.46
C LYS A 100 -15.98 -6.15 -7.01
N TYR A 101 -16.78 -5.09 -7.06
CA TYR A 101 -16.48 -3.88 -6.32
C TYR A 101 -17.09 -3.97 -4.90
N TYR A 102 -16.63 -3.09 -4.02
CA TYR A 102 -17.00 -2.90 -2.63
C TYR A 102 -16.80 -1.41 -2.34
N ILE A 103 -17.68 -0.87 -1.50
CA ILE A 103 -17.69 0.50 -0.98
C ILE A 103 -16.41 0.78 -0.17
N ASN A 104 -15.91 -0.21 0.57
CA ASN A 104 -14.80 -0.01 1.49
C ASN A 104 -14.01 -1.31 1.75
N SER A 105 -13.04 -1.23 2.67
CA SER A 105 -12.27 -2.38 3.14
C SER A 105 -13.07 -3.40 3.96
N THR A 106 -14.31 -3.07 4.37
CA THR A 106 -15.22 -3.96 5.12
C THR A 106 -16.25 -4.67 4.23
N GLN A 107 -16.04 -4.68 2.91
CA GLN A 107 -16.86 -5.43 1.95
C GLN A 107 -18.33 -5.01 1.85
N LEU A 108 -18.68 -3.76 2.16
CA LEU A 108 -20.05 -3.28 1.92
C LEU A 108 -20.31 -3.21 0.42
N ASP A 109 -21.41 -3.82 -0.03
CA ASP A 109 -21.94 -3.72 -1.38
C ASP A 109 -23.34 -3.09 -1.37
N PHE A 110 -23.85 -2.76 -2.55
CA PHE A 110 -25.22 -2.32 -2.75
C PHE A 110 -25.77 -2.93 -4.04
N GLN A 111 -27.09 -2.95 -4.15
CA GLN A 111 -27.80 -3.45 -5.33
C GLN A 111 -27.41 -2.61 -6.56
N ASP A 112 -27.13 -3.25 -7.70
CA ASP A 112 -26.71 -2.60 -8.96
C ASP A 112 -25.30 -2.01 -8.98
N MET A 113 -24.41 -2.45 -8.07
CA MET A 113 -22.99 -2.14 -8.20
C MET A 113 -22.42 -2.72 -9.50
N PRO A 114 -21.72 -1.92 -10.33
CA PRO A 114 -21.21 -2.40 -11.61
C PRO A 114 -20.21 -3.54 -11.41
N GLU A 115 -20.10 -4.43 -12.39
CA GLU A 115 -19.06 -5.46 -12.36
C GLU A 115 -17.74 -4.96 -12.93
N PRO A 116 -16.59 -5.32 -12.32
CA PRO A 116 -15.29 -5.06 -12.90
C PRO A 116 -15.12 -5.81 -14.22
N LYS A 117 -14.77 -5.10 -15.28
CA LYS A 117 -14.43 -5.68 -16.60
C LYS A 117 -13.01 -6.25 -16.60
N SER A 118 -12.09 -5.63 -15.88
CA SER A 118 -10.71 -6.06 -15.70
C SER A 118 -10.67 -7.18 -14.68
N LYS A 119 -10.92 -8.41 -15.16
CA LYS A 119 -10.71 -9.62 -14.35
C LYS A 119 -9.21 -9.90 -14.14
N ASN A 120 -8.35 -9.35 -15.00
CA ASN A 120 -6.89 -9.56 -14.98
C ASN A 120 -6.14 -8.23 -14.79
N TYR A 121 -5.02 -8.29 -14.08
CA TYR A 121 -4.10 -7.18 -13.89
C TYR A 121 -2.68 -7.69 -13.65
N THR A 122 -1.69 -6.82 -13.84
CA THR A 122 -0.27 -7.17 -13.72
C THR A 122 0.25 -7.00 -12.29
N ILE A 123 1.41 -7.57 -12.01
CA ILE A 123 2.14 -7.37 -10.76
C ILE A 123 2.48 -5.89 -10.51
N ALA A 124 2.69 -5.09 -11.56
CA ALA A 124 2.81 -3.64 -11.42
C ALA A 124 1.56 -3.00 -10.77
N VAL A 125 0.37 -3.37 -11.22
CA VAL A 125 -0.88 -2.90 -10.62
C VAL A 125 -1.03 -3.43 -9.19
N ASP A 126 -0.69 -4.69 -8.98
CA ASP A 126 -0.75 -5.36 -7.67
C ASP A 126 0.15 -4.66 -6.63
N ALA A 127 1.38 -4.30 -7.02
CA ALA A 127 2.34 -3.59 -6.17
C ALA A 127 1.86 -2.19 -5.78
N MET A 128 1.34 -1.41 -6.74
CA MET A 128 0.81 -0.07 -6.44
C MET A 128 -0.44 -0.14 -5.55
N PHE A 129 -1.31 -1.13 -5.79
CA PHE A 129 -2.47 -1.38 -4.94
C PHE A 129 -2.06 -1.83 -3.53
N ALA A 130 -1.03 -2.67 -3.41
CA ALA A 130 -0.48 -3.09 -2.12
C ALA A 130 -0.04 -1.89 -1.28
N ILE A 131 0.62 -0.90 -1.88
CA ILE A 131 0.99 0.34 -1.19
C ILE A 131 -0.24 1.06 -0.64
N ASN A 132 -1.32 1.18 -1.43
CA ASN A 132 -2.55 1.81 -0.94
C ASN A 132 -3.12 1.05 0.26
N ARG A 133 -3.15 -0.29 0.19
CA ARG A 133 -3.65 -1.15 1.28
C ARG A 133 -2.83 -1.02 2.55
N LEU A 134 -1.52 -1.15 2.43
CA LEU A 134 -0.61 -1.12 3.57
C LEU A 134 -0.65 0.23 4.27
N VAL A 135 -0.60 1.32 3.49
CA VAL A 135 -0.45 2.68 4.02
C VAL A 135 -1.79 3.34 4.38
N PHE A 136 -2.90 3.00 3.70
CA PHE A 136 -4.14 3.75 3.80
C PHE A 136 -5.36 2.94 4.25
N ASN A 137 -5.20 1.87 5.03
CA ASN A 137 -6.30 0.95 5.36
C ASN A 137 -7.63 1.63 5.77
N ALA A 138 -7.59 2.65 6.64
CA ALA A 138 -8.79 3.40 7.04
C ALA A 138 -9.40 4.31 5.94
N GLY A 139 -8.58 4.76 4.99
CA GLY A 139 -8.94 5.68 3.90
C GLY A 139 -9.11 5.01 2.53
N LEU A 140 -9.06 3.68 2.44
CA LEU A 140 -9.07 2.95 1.17
C LEU A 140 -10.27 3.27 0.27
N HIS A 141 -11.43 3.51 0.87
CA HIS A 141 -12.65 3.91 0.16
C HIS A 141 -12.49 5.23 -0.63
N LYS A 142 -11.48 6.05 -0.29
CA LYS A 142 -11.15 7.31 -0.96
C LYS A 142 -9.99 7.19 -1.95
N ILE A 143 -9.28 6.06 -1.96
CA ILE A 143 -8.08 5.86 -2.79
C ILE A 143 -8.32 4.73 -3.77
N SER A 144 -8.38 3.49 -3.29
CA SER A 144 -8.51 2.31 -4.15
C SER A 144 -9.08 1.15 -3.35
N THR A 145 -10.37 0.81 -3.54
CA THR A 145 -10.92 -0.37 -2.87
C THR A 145 -10.42 -1.68 -3.52
N PHE A 146 -10.01 -1.61 -4.80
CA PHE A 146 -9.52 -2.72 -5.61
C PHE A 146 -8.34 -2.33 -6.49
N PRO A 147 -7.59 -3.32 -7.02
CA PRO A 147 -6.54 -3.07 -7.98
C PRO A 147 -7.13 -2.73 -9.37
N VAL A 148 -8.05 -1.77 -9.46
CA VAL A 148 -8.65 -1.31 -10.72
C VAL A 148 -8.42 0.18 -10.91
N MET A 149 -7.93 0.54 -12.09
CA MET A 149 -7.76 1.90 -12.54
C MET A 149 -8.67 2.18 -13.73
N PHE A 150 -9.07 3.43 -13.87
CA PHE A 150 -9.88 3.89 -14.99
C PHE A 150 -9.37 5.23 -15.52
N ASP A 151 -9.74 5.52 -16.76
CA ASP A 151 -9.55 6.82 -17.38
C ASP A 151 -10.77 7.70 -17.07
N SER A 152 -10.57 8.80 -16.35
CA SER A 152 -11.65 9.64 -15.86
C SER A 152 -12.38 10.45 -16.93
N LYS A 153 -11.89 10.47 -18.17
CA LYS A 153 -12.61 11.10 -19.30
C LYS A 153 -13.55 10.09 -19.96
N THR A 154 -13.08 8.86 -20.14
CA THR A 154 -13.84 7.82 -20.85
C THR A 154 -14.63 6.91 -19.92
N MET A 155 -14.36 6.96 -18.62
CA MET A 155 -14.89 6.05 -17.59
C MET A 155 -14.63 4.57 -17.90
N LYS A 156 -13.60 4.26 -18.70
CA LYS A 156 -13.19 2.90 -19.02
C LYS A 156 -12.02 2.47 -18.16
N GLU A 157 -12.03 1.20 -17.77
CA GLU A 157 -10.92 0.59 -17.05
C GLU A 157 -9.67 0.52 -17.94
N VAL A 158 -8.49 0.72 -17.33
CA VAL A 158 -7.21 0.86 -18.04
C VAL A 158 -6.11 -0.07 -17.54
N ASN A 159 -6.45 -1.08 -16.74
CA ASN A 159 -5.50 -2.05 -16.18
C ASN A 159 -4.67 -2.78 -17.25
N SER A 160 -5.24 -2.98 -18.44
CA SER A 160 -4.59 -3.62 -19.58
C SER A 160 -3.81 -2.65 -20.48
N ASN A 161 -3.84 -1.34 -20.20
CA ASN A 161 -3.13 -0.34 -20.99
C ASN A 161 -1.74 -0.03 -20.35
N PRO A 162 -0.63 -0.50 -20.94
CA PRO A 162 0.70 -0.35 -20.33
C PRO A 162 1.13 1.10 -20.16
N GLU A 163 0.74 1.99 -21.07
CA GLU A 163 1.06 3.42 -20.99
C GLU A 163 0.38 4.08 -19.79
N LYS A 164 -0.90 3.77 -19.57
CA LYS A 164 -1.69 4.28 -18.44
C LYS A 164 -1.19 3.71 -17.11
N VAL A 165 -0.83 2.42 -17.07
CA VAL A 165 -0.21 1.78 -15.90
C VAL A 165 1.14 2.43 -15.59
N SER A 166 2.01 2.62 -16.59
CA SER A 166 3.31 3.28 -16.45
C SER A 166 3.17 4.74 -15.98
N HIS A 167 2.15 5.45 -16.45
CA HIS A 167 1.84 6.79 -15.96
C HIS A 167 1.48 6.79 -14.47
N MET A 168 0.67 5.83 -13.99
CA MET A 168 0.40 5.68 -12.56
C MET A 168 1.67 5.29 -11.79
N ALA A 169 2.47 4.35 -12.28
CA ALA A 169 3.73 3.96 -11.66
C ALA A 169 4.69 5.14 -11.43
N ARG A 170 4.84 6.02 -12.43
CA ARG A 170 5.64 7.26 -12.29
C ARG A 170 5.13 8.15 -11.17
N ARG A 171 3.81 8.27 -11.01
CA ARG A 171 3.19 9.02 -9.91
C ARG A 171 3.54 8.44 -8.55
N TYR A 172 3.50 7.11 -8.38
CA TYR A 172 3.93 6.47 -7.13
C TYR A 172 5.42 6.69 -6.85
N LYS A 173 6.28 6.58 -7.86
CA LYS A 173 7.73 6.86 -7.72
C LYS A 173 7.97 8.31 -7.28
N MET A 174 7.24 9.28 -7.84
CA MET A 174 7.34 10.69 -7.43
C MET A 174 6.81 10.90 -6.01
N TRP A 175 5.70 10.26 -5.65
CA TRP A 175 5.14 10.35 -4.31
C TRP A 175 6.09 9.80 -3.25
N TYR A 176 6.72 8.65 -3.50
CA TYR A 176 7.76 8.10 -2.62
C TYR A 176 8.85 9.14 -2.33
N LYS A 177 9.39 9.81 -3.36
CA LYS A 177 10.41 10.86 -3.19
C LYS A 177 9.93 12.04 -2.35
N LEU A 178 8.66 12.43 -2.49
CA LEU A 178 8.07 13.50 -1.68
C LEU A 178 7.98 13.11 -0.21
N LEU A 179 7.63 11.85 0.08
CA LEU A 179 7.55 11.33 1.45
C LEU A 179 8.92 11.17 2.08
N GLU A 180 9.91 10.69 1.31
CA GLU A 180 11.30 10.58 1.74
C GLU A 180 11.84 11.96 2.15
N ASN A 181 11.67 12.97 1.30
CA ASN A 181 12.05 14.34 1.63
C ASN A 181 11.25 14.92 2.80
N GLU A 182 9.96 14.58 2.96
CA GLU A 182 9.17 15.01 4.11
C GLU A 182 9.70 14.42 5.43
N LEU A 183 10.07 13.14 5.43
CA LEU A 183 10.68 12.48 6.58
C LEU A 183 12.04 13.11 6.92
N GLU A 184 12.89 13.37 5.92
CA GLU A 184 14.20 13.99 6.11
C GLU A 184 14.10 15.41 6.68
N THR A 185 13.17 16.22 6.17
CA THR A 185 13.05 17.63 6.54
C THR A 185 12.23 17.89 7.81
N LYS A 186 11.26 17.03 8.12
CA LYS A 186 10.34 17.23 9.25
C LYS A 186 10.47 16.18 10.36
N GLY A 187 11.24 15.12 10.14
CA GLY A 187 11.38 13.99 11.07
C GLY A 187 10.13 13.10 11.21
N LYS A 188 9.08 13.36 10.44
CA LYS A 188 7.83 12.57 10.42
C LYS A 188 7.04 12.78 9.13
N ILE A 189 6.26 11.78 8.75
CA ILE A 189 5.34 11.83 7.60
C ILE A 189 3.90 12.01 8.09
N ASN A 190 3.16 12.92 7.45
CA ASN A 190 1.73 13.04 7.67
C ASN A 190 0.95 12.15 6.70
N TRP A 191 0.83 10.87 7.04
CA TRP A 191 0.17 9.87 6.21
C TRP A 191 -1.29 10.20 5.92
N TYR A 192 -2.04 10.75 6.88
CA TYR A 192 -3.49 10.94 6.78
C TYR A 192 -3.91 12.31 6.24
N ASN A 193 -3.02 13.02 5.55
CA ASN A 193 -3.37 14.30 4.94
C ASN A 193 -4.22 14.09 3.67
N ASN A 194 -5.34 14.82 3.56
CA ASN A 194 -6.15 14.91 2.33
C ASN A 194 -5.33 15.20 1.06
N LYS A 195 -4.15 15.80 1.19
CA LYS A 195 -3.20 16.00 0.08
C LYS A 195 -2.77 14.69 -0.60
N VAL A 196 -2.59 13.59 0.14
CA VAL A 196 -2.13 12.32 -0.45
C VAL A 196 -3.23 11.68 -1.30
N VAL A 197 -4.46 11.62 -0.78
CA VAL A 197 -5.64 11.15 -1.52
C VAL A 197 -5.79 11.95 -2.82
N ARG A 198 -5.69 13.29 -2.72
CA ARG A 198 -5.74 14.17 -3.89
C ARG A 198 -4.60 13.90 -4.87
N TYR A 199 -3.39 13.67 -4.39
CA TYR A 199 -2.23 13.41 -5.23
C TYR A 199 -2.34 12.10 -6.00
N LEU A 200 -2.71 10.99 -5.35
CA LEU A 200 -2.81 9.68 -5.99
C LEU A 200 -3.97 9.63 -7.01
N ASN A 201 -5.08 10.33 -6.72
CA ASN A 201 -6.25 10.42 -7.61
C ASN A 201 -6.27 11.68 -8.51
N GLN A 202 -5.12 12.32 -8.73
CA GLN A 202 -5.02 13.45 -9.67
C GLN A 202 -4.90 13.01 -11.13
N GLY A 203 -5.20 13.93 -12.05
CA GLY A 203 -5.07 13.69 -13.50
C GLY A 203 -6.10 12.69 -14.04
N THR A 204 -5.81 12.15 -15.23
CA THR A 204 -6.77 11.35 -16.01
C THR A 204 -6.87 9.90 -15.54
N VAL A 205 -5.76 9.27 -15.17
CA VAL A 205 -5.76 7.88 -14.65
C VAL A 205 -5.94 7.92 -13.15
N LYS A 206 -6.96 7.22 -12.66
CA LYS A 206 -7.32 7.20 -11.24
C LYS A 206 -7.67 5.78 -10.82
N TRP A 207 -7.58 5.52 -9.52
CA TRP A 207 -8.04 4.28 -8.93
C TRP A 207 -9.55 4.28 -8.75
N TRP A 208 -10.16 3.10 -8.86
CA TRP A 208 -11.56 2.91 -8.51
C TRP A 208 -11.78 3.22 -7.02
N ASP A 209 -12.56 4.26 -6.75
CA ASP A 209 -12.92 4.74 -5.41
C ASP A 209 -14.42 5.06 -5.33
N MET A 210 -14.91 5.27 -4.11
CA MET A 210 -16.34 5.56 -3.88
C MET A 210 -16.82 6.89 -4.47
N ILE A 211 -15.94 7.88 -4.61
CA ILE A 211 -16.33 9.19 -5.12
C ILE A 211 -16.73 9.07 -6.60
N LEU A 212 -16.16 8.11 -7.30
CA LEU A 212 -16.52 7.79 -8.68
C LEU A 212 -17.80 6.98 -8.77
N VAL A 213 -18.01 6.08 -7.81
CA VAL A 213 -19.28 5.37 -7.66
C VAL A 213 -20.42 6.37 -7.41
N GLU A 214 -20.27 7.31 -6.48
CA GLU A 214 -21.26 8.36 -6.22
C GLU A 214 -21.56 9.23 -7.45
N LYS A 215 -20.54 9.57 -8.24
CA LYS A 215 -20.70 10.37 -9.45
C LYS A 215 -21.28 9.59 -10.64
N GLY A 216 -20.94 8.31 -10.77
CA GLY A 216 -21.46 7.42 -11.81
C GLY A 216 -22.90 6.98 -11.56
N ILE A 217 -23.26 6.71 -10.30
CA ILE A 217 -24.65 6.43 -9.88
C ILE A 217 -25.54 7.65 -10.16
N ARG A 218 -25.09 8.87 -9.86
CA ARG A 218 -25.86 10.10 -10.16
C ARG A 218 -26.01 10.42 -11.64
N ALA A 219 -25.21 9.82 -12.52
CA ALA A 219 -25.29 10.01 -13.97
C ALA A 219 -26.12 8.92 -14.66
N SER A 220 -26.52 7.86 -13.93
CA SER A 220 -27.32 6.74 -14.41
C SER A 220 -28.71 6.67 -13.77
N LEU A 221 -29.04 7.63 -12.91
CA LEU A 221 -30.38 7.99 -12.42
C LEU A 221 -30.82 9.30 -13.07
#